data_AF-A0A8S2RWQ1-F1
#
_entry.id   AF-A0A8S2RWQ1-F1
#
_cell.length_a   1.000
_cell.length_b   1.000
_cell.length_c   1.000
_cell.angle_alpha   90.00
_cell.angle_beta   90.00
_cell.angle_gamma   90.00
#
_symmetry.space_group_name_H-M   'P 1'
#
loop_
_entity.id
_entity.type
_entity.pdbx_description
1 polymer ?
#
loop_
_entity_poly.entity_id
_entity_poly.type
_entity_poly.pdbx_seq_one_letter_code
_entity_poly.pdbx_strand_id
1 'polypeptide(L)'
;TDRCCQLHDQCYDRISGGFFGCSPKLVTYDWKELSNGGIQYTDKANTCDRNACECDRVAVECYAQYRQSYNANYLDGKYTGNKKIACK
;
A
#
# COMPACT_ATOMS: atom_id res chain seq x y z
N THR A 1 12.44 0.01 -4.72
CA THR A 1 11.48 -0.60 -3.77
C THR A 1 10.97 0.38 -2.71
N ASP A 2 11.82 1.13 -2.00
CA ASP A 2 11.39 2.03 -0.89
C ASP A 2 10.32 3.08 -1.26
N ARG A 3 10.38 3.64 -2.47
CA ARG A 3 9.35 4.57 -2.98
C ARG A 3 7.95 3.94 -3.04
N CYS A 4 7.83 2.62 -3.21
CA CYS A 4 6.54 1.93 -3.16
C CYS A 4 5.94 1.98 -1.74
N CYS A 5 6.76 1.80 -0.70
CA CYS A 5 6.35 1.95 0.70
C CYS A 5 5.84 3.37 0.96
N GLN A 6 6.56 4.39 0.48
CA GLN A 6 6.14 5.79 0.62
C GLN A 6 4.76 6.05 -0.02
N LEU A 7 4.51 5.49 -1.21
CA LEU A 7 3.21 5.64 -1.88
C LEU A 7 2.09 4.86 -1.17
N HIS A 8 2.43 3.71 -0.59
CA HIS A 8 1.52 2.91 0.22
C HIS A 8 1.11 3.65 1.51
N ASP A 9 2.09 4.20 2.24
CA ASP A 9 1.85 5.04 3.43
C ASP A 9 0.95 6.23 3.09
N GLN A 10 1.21 6.90 1.96
CA GLN A 10 0.36 8.01 1.48
C GLN A 10 -1.06 7.55 1.16
N CYS A 11 -1.23 6.35 0.62
CA CYS A 11 -2.55 5.79 0.34
C CYS A 11 -3.30 5.55 1.65
N TYR A 12 -2.62 4.95 2.65
CA TYR A 12 -3.17 4.70 3.98
C TYR A 12 -3.54 5.99 4.70
N ASP A 13 -2.68 7.01 4.66
CA ASP A 13 -2.96 8.32 5.27
C ASP A 13 -4.21 8.97 4.66
N ARG A 14 -4.37 8.90 3.32
CA ARG A 14 -5.54 9.45 2.63
C ARG A 14 -6.83 8.77 3.06
N ILE A 15 -6.84 7.44 3.14
CA ILE A 15 -8.06 6.70 3.52
C ILE A 15 -8.30 6.72 5.02
N SER A 16 -7.29 7.07 5.84
CA SER A 16 -7.42 7.26 7.29
C SER A 16 -7.92 8.66 7.68
N GLY A 17 -7.91 9.64 6.75
CA GLY A 17 -8.29 11.02 7.04
C GLY A 17 -9.81 11.25 7.17
N GLY A 18 -10.21 12.09 8.13
CA GLY A 18 -11.59 12.59 8.29
C GLY A 18 -12.42 11.92 9.40
N PHE A 19 -13.64 12.43 9.66
CA PHE A 19 -14.56 11.89 10.69
C PHE A 19 -15.08 10.48 10.36
N PHE A 20 -15.05 10.11 9.08
CA PHE A 20 -15.40 8.78 8.56
C PHE A 20 -14.18 8.04 7.99
N GLY A 21 -12.97 8.33 8.50
CA GLY A 21 -11.74 7.71 8.06
C GLY A 21 -11.71 6.20 8.33
N CYS A 22 -11.05 5.46 7.46
CA CYS A 22 -10.83 4.03 7.60
C CYS A 22 -9.67 3.73 8.55
N SER A 23 -9.67 2.53 9.13
CA SER A 23 -8.51 1.98 9.84
C SER A 23 -7.85 0.91 8.97
N PRO A 24 -7.06 1.27 7.93
CA PRO A 24 -6.56 0.30 6.96
C PRO A 24 -5.57 -0.72 7.56
N LYS A 25 -5.02 -0.42 8.73
CA LYS A 25 -4.18 -1.36 9.50
C LYS A 25 -5.00 -2.40 10.29
N LEU A 26 -6.30 -2.20 10.44
CA LEU A 26 -7.20 -3.05 11.23
C LEU A 26 -8.30 -3.69 10.38
N VAL A 27 -8.62 -3.12 9.22
CA VAL A 27 -9.66 -3.64 8.33
C VAL A 27 -9.17 -4.91 7.65
N THR A 28 -10.00 -5.92 7.67
CA THR A 28 -9.83 -7.12 6.84
C THR A 28 -10.61 -6.94 5.54
N TYR A 29 -10.09 -7.47 4.45
CA TYR A 29 -10.74 -7.44 3.15
C TYR A 29 -10.52 -8.77 2.44
N ASP A 30 -11.44 -9.12 1.55
CA ASP A 30 -11.38 -10.34 0.76
C ASP A 30 -10.79 -10.03 -0.63
N TRP A 31 -9.99 -10.96 -1.15
CA TRP A 31 -9.38 -10.84 -2.47
C TRP A 31 -9.26 -12.19 -3.15
N LYS A 32 -9.24 -12.19 -4.49
CA LYS A 32 -9.00 -13.39 -5.28
C LYS A 32 -7.97 -13.12 -6.36
N GLU A 33 -7.04 -14.05 -6.54
CA GLU A 33 -6.12 -14.01 -7.67
C GLU A 33 -6.86 -14.45 -8.94
N LEU A 34 -6.67 -13.68 -10.01
CA LEU A 34 -7.14 -14.00 -11.35
C LEU A 34 -6.08 -14.83 -12.09
N SER A 35 -6.51 -15.62 -13.07
CA SER A 35 -5.60 -16.48 -13.87
C SER A 35 -4.49 -15.72 -14.62
N ASN A 36 -4.65 -14.41 -14.81
CA ASN A 36 -3.65 -13.52 -15.42
C ASN A 36 -2.72 -12.85 -14.39
N GLY A 37 -2.78 -13.24 -13.11
CA GLY A 37 -2.00 -12.64 -12.02
C GLY A 37 -2.56 -11.31 -11.51
N GLY A 38 -3.74 -10.88 -11.98
CA GLY A 38 -4.45 -9.73 -11.43
C GLY A 38 -5.21 -10.05 -10.14
N ILE A 39 -5.69 -9.02 -9.44
CA ILE A 39 -6.55 -9.19 -8.26
C ILE A 39 -7.99 -8.85 -8.62
N GLN A 40 -8.93 -9.73 -8.26
CA GLN A 40 -10.35 -9.46 -8.27
C GLN A 40 -10.82 -9.04 -6.88
N TYR A 41 -11.57 -7.95 -6.86
CA TYR A 41 -12.21 -7.44 -5.66
C TYR A 41 -13.57 -8.09 -5.47
N THR A 42 -13.83 -8.50 -4.24
CA THR A 42 -15.14 -9.04 -3.83
C THR A 42 -15.99 -8.00 -3.12
N ASP A 43 -15.36 -6.93 -2.62
CA ASP A 43 -16.01 -5.91 -1.79
C ASP A 43 -16.65 -4.80 -2.63
N LYS A 44 -17.60 -4.09 -2.02
CA LYS A 44 -18.29 -2.96 -2.68
C LYS A 44 -17.32 -1.79 -2.89
N ALA A 45 -17.55 -1.00 -3.93
CA ALA A 45 -16.78 0.23 -4.13
C ALA A 45 -16.97 1.20 -2.93
N ASN A 46 -15.91 1.95 -2.60
CA ASN A 46 -15.88 2.99 -1.56
C ASN A 46 -16.05 2.52 -0.10
N THR A 47 -15.92 1.23 0.18
CA THR A 47 -15.85 0.72 1.55
C THR A 47 -14.41 0.64 2.04
N CYS A 48 -14.19 0.60 3.36
CA CYS A 48 -12.84 0.66 3.93
C CYS A 48 -11.96 -0.55 3.59
N ASP A 49 -12.56 -1.73 3.56
CA ASP A 49 -11.98 -2.98 3.07
C ASP A 49 -11.51 -2.83 1.61
N ARG A 50 -12.38 -2.34 0.73
CA ARG A 50 -12.07 -2.10 -0.69
C ARG A 50 -10.94 -1.11 -0.89
N ASN A 51 -10.97 0.01 -0.16
CA ASN A 51 -9.96 1.06 -0.25
C ASN A 51 -8.60 0.58 0.26
N ALA A 52 -8.57 -0.18 1.36
CA ALA A 52 -7.33 -0.80 1.86
C ALA A 52 -6.78 -1.84 0.86
N CYS A 53 -7.65 -2.69 0.31
CA CYS A 53 -7.29 -3.67 -0.72
C CYS A 53 -6.64 -3.01 -1.95
N GLU A 54 -7.15 -1.86 -2.41
CA GLU A 54 -6.55 -1.12 -3.52
C GLU A 54 -5.16 -0.57 -3.20
N CYS A 55 -4.98 0.02 -2.01
CA CYS A 55 -3.67 0.48 -1.56
C CYS A 55 -2.65 -0.67 -1.56
N ASP A 56 -3.05 -1.83 -1.05
CA ASP A 56 -2.19 -3.01 -0.95
C ASP A 56 -1.90 -3.64 -2.32
N ARG A 57 -2.90 -3.76 -3.20
CA ARG A 57 -2.71 -4.24 -4.58
C ARG A 57 -1.68 -3.39 -5.32
N VAL A 58 -1.81 -2.07 -5.27
CA VAL A 58 -0.88 -1.14 -5.93
C VAL A 58 0.52 -1.27 -5.34
N ALA A 59 0.65 -1.45 -4.03
CA ALA A 59 1.95 -1.67 -3.39
C ALA A 59 2.61 -2.96 -3.89
N VAL A 60 1.86 -4.07 -3.94
CA VAL A 60 2.34 -5.37 -4.44
C VAL A 60 2.79 -5.28 -5.90
N GLU A 61 2.00 -4.65 -6.77
CA GLU A 61 2.37 -4.44 -8.17
C GLU A 61 3.64 -3.59 -8.32
N CYS A 62 3.77 -2.54 -7.51
CA CYS A 62 4.97 -1.72 -7.46
C CYS A 62 6.20 -2.55 -7.03
N TYR A 63 6.07 -3.39 -6.00
CA TYR A 63 7.15 -4.28 -5.58
C TYR A 63 7.55 -5.28 -6.66
N ALA A 64 6.56 -5.87 -7.36
CA ALA A 64 6.82 -6.77 -8.46
C ALA A 64 7.59 -6.08 -9.60
N GLN A 65 7.18 -4.87 -9.98
CA GLN A 65 7.83 -4.07 -11.01
C GLN A 65 9.30 -3.73 -10.65
N TYR A 66 9.55 -3.40 -9.38
CA TYR A 66 10.88 -2.95 -8.92
C TYR A 66 11.69 -4.06 -8.22
N ARG A 67 11.28 -5.32 -8.31
CA ARG A 67 11.92 -6.46 -7.63
C ARG A 67 13.41 -6.58 -7.91
N GLN A 68 13.83 -6.28 -9.14
CA GLN A 68 15.25 -6.34 -9.54
C GLN A 68 16.11 -5.27 -8.88
N SER A 69 15.52 -4.16 -8.42
CA SER A 69 16.20 -3.08 -7.70
C SER A 69 16.26 -3.30 -6.18
N TYR A 70 15.81 -4.45 -5.71
CA TYR A 70 15.84 -4.79 -4.30
C TYR A 70 17.30 -4.85 -3.80
N ASN A 71 17.55 -4.22 -2.66
CA ASN A 71 18.85 -4.18 -2.04
C ASN A 71 18.70 -4.39 -0.53
N ALA A 72 19.21 -5.51 -0.04
CA ALA A 72 19.11 -5.91 1.36
C ALA A 72 19.82 -4.94 2.32
N ASN A 73 20.76 -4.12 1.84
CA ASN A 73 21.45 -3.12 2.66
C ASN A 73 20.49 -2.05 3.23
N TYR A 74 19.28 -1.92 2.67
CA TYR A 74 18.27 -0.97 3.16
C TYR A 74 17.33 -1.55 4.23
N LEU A 75 17.43 -2.84 4.59
CA LEU A 75 16.52 -3.47 5.56
C LEU A 75 16.73 -3.02 7.02
N ASP A 76 17.90 -2.45 7.33
CA ASP A 76 18.39 -2.38 8.71
C ASP A 76 18.13 -1.04 9.43
N GLY A 77 17.26 -0.18 8.90
CA GLY A 77 16.86 1.10 9.53
C GLY A 77 18.00 2.12 9.75
N LYS A 78 19.26 1.75 9.47
CA LYS A 78 20.49 2.54 9.67
C LYS A 78 20.54 3.84 8.86
N TYR A 79 19.63 4.02 7.90
CA TYR A 79 19.53 5.21 7.05
C TYR A 79 18.23 6.01 7.20
N THR A 80 17.43 5.78 8.25
CA THR A 80 16.19 6.56 8.51
C THR A 80 16.50 7.95 9.10
N GLY A 81 17.30 8.74 8.38
CA GLY A 81 17.50 10.15 8.66
C GLY A 81 16.28 10.95 8.21
N ASN A 82 15.37 11.23 9.15
CA ASN A 82 14.41 12.35 9.22
C ASN A 82 14.24 13.24 7.97
N LYS A 83 13.80 12.69 6.84
CA LYS A 83 13.20 13.45 5.74
C LYS A 83 11.81 12.92 5.49
N LYS A 84 10.86 13.37 6.32
CA LYS A 84 9.45 13.34 5.96
C LYS A 84 9.28 14.27 4.75
N ILE A 85 9.29 13.71 3.55
CA ILE A 85 8.95 14.44 2.34
C ILE A 85 7.47 14.78 2.46
N ALA A 86 7.14 16.06 2.61
CA ALA A 86 5.76 16.51 2.61
C ALA A 86 5.11 16.15 1.26
N CYS A 87 3.94 15.53 1.35
CA CYS A 87 3.11 15.21 0.21
C CYS A 87 2.60 16.54 -0.39
N LYS A 88 2.90 16.79 -1.67
CA LYS A 88 2.28 17.87 -2.44
C LYS A 88 0.90 17.46 -2.92
#